data_AF-A0A4Q3RNM1-F1
#
_entry.id   AF-A0A4Q3RNM1-F1
#
_cell.length_a   1.000
_cell.length_b   1.000
_cell.length_c   1.000
_cell.angle_alpha   90.00
_cell.angle_beta   90.00
_cell.angle_gamma   90.00
#
_symmetry.space_group_name_H-M   'P 1'
#
loop_
_entity.id
_entity.type
_entity.pdbx_description
1 polymer ?
#
loop_
_entity_poly.entity_id
_entity_poly.type
_entity_poly.pdbx_seq_one_letter_code
_entity_poly.pdbx_strand_id
1 'polypeptide(L)'
;TYWMSDIGKMLVAQGLTFLRYAGTMVNSPEYRFKNMIGDPDKRPCYRGHWNHYTTNGFGIEEFLKYCEASGITPCFAVNIYETPEDMADMIEYFNGDASTKWGSVRANNGHPKAYGIKYIEIGNEEVIFNGDKKQDYEAYVERFLLLSEAMKKKDASLVLIHSAWWRPDSPNMEYVFRALNGKADYWDLHVGGDDPKAGLETDKQISNMLLKLRTWDSKTTMKIAVFEENGSKHGIQRALGHATNMNAIRRYSEDVLTSSPANALEPYLQNDNDWNQGQIFFTNKQVWGMPPFYSQKMQAENHLPLRVNSVVEGNLDVTATLSEDGNSLNLHVVNFDDADVSAEIVLGEFGKPLPATEVLTLHGELPAKNSPGEPDKYKTERSALTAVNEHP
;
A
#
# COMPACT_ATOMS: atom_id res chain seq x y z
N THR A 1 -5.96 26.73 0.51
CA THR A 1 -5.79 25.90 -0.71
C THR A 1 -4.31 25.61 -1.03
N TYR A 2 -3.46 25.45 -0.01
CA TYR A 2 -2.00 25.24 -0.17
C TYR A 2 -1.57 23.79 -0.51
N TRP A 3 -2.50 22.85 -0.66
CA TRP A 3 -2.21 21.41 -0.52
C TRP A 3 -2.01 20.63 -1.81
N MET A 4 -2.24 21.23 -2.98
CA MET A 4 -1.92 20.60 -4.28
C MET A 4 -0.65 21.20 -4.87
N SER A 5 0.44 21.01 -4.13
CA SER A 5 1.79 21.07 -4.71
C SER A 5 1.89 20.07 -5.87
N ASP A 6 2.93 20.20 -6.70
CA ASP A 6 3.10 19.30 -7.84
C ASP A 6 3.24 17.83 -7.42
N ILE A 7 3.65 17.56 -6.18
CA ILE A 7 3.63 16.22 -5.57
C ILE A 7 2.21 15.67 -5.45
N GLY A 8 1.27 16.45 -4.91
CA GLY A 8 -0.12 16.02 -4.75
C GLY A 8 -0.78 15.72 -6.11
N LYS A 9 -0.49 16.54 -7.13
CA LYS A 9 -0.95 16.28 -8.50
C LYS A 9 -0.37 14.98 -9.06
N MET A 10 0.89 14.68 -8.76
CA MET A 10 1.53 13.44 -9.23
C MET A 10 0.91 12.20 -8.60
N LEU A 11 0.65 12.22 -7.28
CA LEU A 11 -0.02 11.10 -6.60
C LEU A 11 -1.43 10.84 -7.18
N VAL A 12 -2.21 11.90 -7.44
CA VAL A 12 -3.51 11.76 -8.13
C VAL A 12 -3.33 11.25 -9.56
N ALA A 13 -2.36 11.77 -10.29
CA ALA A 13 -2.05 11.34 -11.65
C ALA A 13 -1.56 9.89 -11.72
N GLN A 14 -1.02 9.33 -10.64
CA GLN A 14 -0.67 7.91 -10.55
C GLN A 14 -1.90 6.99 -10.54
N GLY A 15 -3.10 7.53 -10.32
CA GLY A 15 -4.30 6.73 -10.11
C GLY A 15 -4.36 6.09 -8.71
N LEU A 16 -3.64 6.63 -7.74
CA LEU A 16 -3.63 6.10 -6.38
C LEU A 16 -5.01 6.24 -5.72
N THR A 17 -5.56 5.15 -5.20
CA THR A 17 -6.89 5.12 -4.54
C THR A 17 -6.83 4.84 -3.04
N PHE A 18 -5.68 4.35 -2.56
CA PHE A 18 -5.41 4.03 -1.16
C PHE A 18 -4.01 4.51 -0.80
N LEU A 19 -3.83 5.12 0.37
CA LEU A 19 -2.53 5.56 0.84
C LEU A 19 -2.34 5.23 2.31
N ARG A 20 -1.24 4.53 2.62
CA ARG A 20 -0.77 4.27 3.99
C ARG A 20 0.14 5.39 4.47
N TYR A 21 0.01 5.80 5.73
CA TYR A 21 0.85 6.82 6.38
C TYR A 21 1.45 6.35 7.71
N ALA A 22 2.49 7.08 8.13
CA ALA A 22 3.30 6.92 9.33
C ALA A 22 4.36 5.81 9.29
N GLY A 23 4.02 4.56 8.94
CA GLY A 23 5.00 3.45 8.87
C GLY A 23 5.96 3.43 10.07
N THR A 24 7.27 3.31 9.84
CA THR A 24 8.31 3.30 10.91
C THR A 24 8.27 4.52 11.85
N MET A 25 7.65 5.65 11.47
CA MET A 25 7.52 6.81 12.36
C MET A 25 6.80 6.45 13.67
N VAL A 26 5.87 5.50 13.63
CA VAL A 26 5.09 5.08 14.81
C VAL A 26 5.92 4.32 15.83
N ASN A 27 7.10 3.82 15.48
CA ASN A 27 7.96 3.11 16.44
C ASN A 27 8.75 4.08 17.34
N SER A 28 8.73 5.40 17.07
CA SER A 28 9.29 6.41 17.96
C SER A 28 8.38 6.66 19.17
N PRO A 29 8.89 6.60 20.42
CA PRO A 29 8.08 6.76 21.64
C PRO A 29 7.30 8.08 21.74
N GLU A 30 7.78 9.15 21.09
CA GLU A 30 7.16 10.47 21.12
C GLU A 30 6.21 10.74 19.93
N TYR A 31 6.10 9.79 18.97
CA TYR A 31 5.11 9.83 17.90
C TYR A 31 3.72 9.52 18.49
N ARG A 32 3.06 10.55 19.01
CA ARG A 32 1.77 10.47 19.71
C ARG A 32 0.73 11.36 19.06
N PHE A 33 -0.50 10.88 18.90
CA PHE A 33 -1.60 11.62 18.29
C PHE A 33 -1.78 13.03 18.90
N LYS A 34 -1.78 13.14 20.24
CA LYS A 34 -1.99 14.43 20.92
C LYS A 34 -0.85 15.44 20.70
N ASN A 35 0.33 14.98 20.27
CA ASN A 35 1.44 15.85 19.87
C ASN A 35 1.26 16.42 18.45
N MET A 36 0.29 15.92 17.68
CA MET A 36 0.09 16.24 16.26
C MET A 36 -1.14 17.10 15.96
N ILE A 37 -1.89 17.51 16.99
CA ILE A 37 -3.10 18.33 16.83
C ILE A 37 -2.85 19.78 17.28
N GLY A 38 -3.69 20.69 16.81
CA GLY A 38 -3.57 22.12 17.08
C GLY A 38 -2.53 22.82 16.19
N ASP A 39 -2.08 23.98 16.65
CA ASP A 39 -1.17 24.90 15.96
C ASP A 39 0.17 24.20 15.60
N PRO A 40 0.48 23.99 14.30
CA PRO A 40 1.70 23.33 13.86
C PRO A 40 2.99 23.91 14.44
N ASP A 41 3.04 25.23 14.66
CA ASP A 41 4.23 25.91 15.18
C ASP A 41 4.50 25.61 16.66
N LYS A 42 3.52 25.02 17.36
CA LYS A 42 3.61 24.65 18.79
C LYS A 42 3.75 23.15 19.01
N ARG A 43 3.70 22.34 17.95
CA ARG A 43 3.81 20.89 18.06
C ARG A 43 5.25 20.51 18.45
N PRO A 44 5.45 19.59 19.41
CA PRO A 44 6.78 19.23 19.84
C PRO A 44 7.50 18.43 18.75
N CYS A 45 8.79 18.71 18.57
CA CYS A 45 9.66 17.85 17.78
C CYS A 45 9.90 16.51 18.49
N TYR A 46 10.23 15.49 17.72
CA TYR A 46 10.66 14.19 18.24
C TYR A 46 11.82 13.60 17.45
N ARG A 47 12.42 12.55 18.02
CA ARG A 47 13.47 11.77 17.38
C ARG A 47 12.88 10.61 16.58
N GLY A 48 13.05 10.65 15.26
CA GLY A 48 12.64 9.58 14.37
C GLY A 48 13.66 8.44 14.32
N HIS A 49 13.25 7.32 13.72
CA HIS A 49 14.14 6.20 13.41
C HIS A 49 15.16 6.58 12.32
N TRP A 50 14.66 7.06 11.18
CA TRP A 50 15.47 7.44 10.03
C TRP A 50 15.96 8.89 10.08
N ASN A 51 15.09 9.82 10.48
CA ASN A 51 15.42 11.24 10.63
C ASN A 51 15.60 11.59 12.11
N HIS A 52 16.77 12.12 12.48
CA HIS A 52 17.09 12.42 13.88
C HIS A 52 16.14 13.46 14.51
N TYR A 53 15.58 14.39 13.72
CA TYR A 53 14.66 15.40 14.20
C TYR A 53 13.46 15.54 13.25
N THR A 54 12.26 15.35 13.79
CA THR A 54 10.99 15.51 13.06
C THR A 54 10.07 16.47 13.83
N THR A 55 9.33 17.32 13.12
CA THR A 55 8.64 18.49 13.71
C THR A 55 7.16 18.27 14.07
N ASN A 56 6.55 17.14 13.70
CA ASN A 56 5.09 16.95 13.71
C ASN A 56 4.30 18.00 12.87
N GLY A 57 4.97 18.73 11.97
CA GLY A 57 4.33 19.74 11.12
C GLY A 57 3.36 19.15 10.08
N PHE A 58 3.66 17.94 9.60
CA PHE A 58 2.73 17.11 8.82
C PHE A 58 2.34 15.90 9.67
N GLY A 59 1.20 16.01 10.36
CA GLY A 59 0.66 14.96 11.22
C GLY A 59 -0.45 14.15 10.55
N ILE A 60 -1.13 13.33 11.35
CA ILE A 60 -2.27 12.53 10.87
C ILE A 60 -3.38 13.42 10.31
N GLU A 61 -3.65 14.58 10.91
CA GLU A 61 -4.71 15.47 10.41
C GLU A 61 -4.37 16.11 9.05
N GLU A 62 -3.12 16.53 8.83
CA GLU A 62 -2.68 17.04 7.52
C GLU A 62 -2.74 15.94 6.45
N PHE A 63 -2.37 14.70 6.81
CA PHE A 63 -2.53 13.53 5.96
C PHE A 63 -4.00 13.29 5.58
N LEU A 64 -4.93 13.34 6.55
CA LEU A 64 -6.36 13.14 6.28
C LEU A 64 -6.94 14.26 5.41
N LYS A 65 -6.55 15.53 5.64
CA LYS A 65 -6.92 16.67 4.78
C LYS A 65 -6.42 16.46 3.34
N TYR A 66 -5.21 15.93 3.19
CA TYR A 66 -4.64 15.61 1.88
C TYR A 66 -5.45 14.50 1.17
N CYS A 67 -5.77 13.42 1.87
CA CYS A 67 -6.58 12.32 1.35
C CYS A 67 -7.99 12.76 0.96
N GLU A 68 -8.67 13.55 1.81
CA GLU A 68 -10.00 14.13 1.51
C GLU A 68 -9.96 15.00 0.25
N ALA A 69 -8.95 15.88 0.13
CA ALA A 69 -8.80 16.75 -1.04
C ALA A 69 -8.46 15.99 -2.34
N SER A 70 -7.82 14.82 -2.23
CA SER A 70 -7.36 14.02 -3.37
C SER A 70 -8.32 12.89 -3.73
N GLY A 71 -9.36 12.64 -2.93
CA GLY A 71 -10.26 11.49 -3.11
C GLY A 71 -9.59 10.14 -2.84
N ILE A 72 -8.51 10.12 -2.05
CA ILE A 72 -7.73 8.92 -1.74
C ILE A 72 -8.21 8.35 -0.41
N THR A 73 -8.40 7.04 -0.33
CA THR A 73 -8.77 6.36 0.91
C THR A 73 -7.57 6.34 1.88
N PRO A 74 -7.68 6.93 3.08
CA PRO A 74 -6.58 6.96 4.03
C PRO A 74 -6.51 5.68 4.87
N CYS A 75 -5.29 5.23 5.13
CA CYS A 75 -4.94 4.35 6.24
C CYS A 75 -3.70 4.93 6.93
N PHE A 76 -3.68 4.97 8.25
CA PHE A 76 -2.51 5.42 8.99
C PHE A 76 -2.22 4.49 10.15
N ALA A 77 -0.94 4.36 10.47
CA ALA A 77 -0.51 3.60 11.63
C ALA A 77 -0.49 4.46 12.91
N VAL A 78 -0.72 3.83 14.05
CA VAL A 78 -0.57 4.44 15.39
C VAL A 78 0.47 3.69 16.20
N ASN A 79 1.12 4.40 17.13
CA ASN A 79 2.11 3.79 18.02
C ASN A 79 1.42 2.81 19.00
N ILE A 80 1.91 1.58 19.10
CA ILE A 80 1.35 0.51 19.95
C ILE A 80 1.34 0.85 21.46
N TYR A 81 2.16 1.81 21.89
CA TYR A 81 2.25 2.29 23.26
C TYR A 81 1.35 3.50 23.56
N GLU A 82 0.43 3.87 22.66
CA GLU A 82 -0.59 4.91 22.93
C GLU A 82 -1.48 4.50 24.11
N THR A 83 -2.07 5.42 24.85
CA THR A 83 -3.03 4.99 25.89
C THR A 83 -4.38 4.62 25.27
N PRO A 84 -5.15 3.68 25.86
CA PRO A 84 -6.52 3.42 25.44
C PRO A 84 -7.37 4.70 25.40
N GLU A 85 -7.18 5.59 26.37
CA GLU A 85 -7.83 6.90 26.43
C GLU A 85 -7.44 7.78 25.23
N ASP A 86 -6.15 7.87 24.88
CA ASP A 86 -5.68 8.66 23.74
C ASP A 86 -6.24 8.12 22.41
N MET A 87 -6.37 6.80 22.27
CA MET A 87 -6.98 6.19 21.09
C MET A 87 -8.49 6.44 21.03
N ALA A 88 -9.19 6.35 22.16
CA ALA A 88 -10.61 6.70 22.21
C ALA A 88 -10.84 8.19 21.91
N ASP A 89 -9.96 9.06 22.41
CA ASP A 89 -9.95 10.50 22.14
C ASP A 89 -9.67 10.77 20.65
N MET A 90 -8.74 10.05 20.03
CA MET A 90 -8.41 10.15 18.60
C MET A 90 -9.59 9.78 17.71
N ILE A 91 -10.30 8.68 18.01
CA ILE A 91 -11.49 8.30 17.22
C ILE A 91 -12.61 9.33 17.37
N GLU A 92 -12.85 9.84 18.58
CA GLU A 92 -13.84 10.92 18.78
C GLU A 92 -13.41 12.22 18.07
N TYR A 93 -12.11 12.52 18.04
CA TYR A 93 -11.56 13.66 17.30
C TYR A 93 -11.81 13.54 15.81
N PHE A 94 -11.55 12.39 15.18
CA PHE A 94 -11.69 12.25 13.73
C PHE A 94 -13.13 11.94 13.27
N ASN A 95 -13.89 11.15 14.02
CA ASN A 95 -15.22 10.66 13.61
C ASN A 95 -16.39 11.26 14.40
N GLY A 96 -16.14 11.89 15.55
CA GLY A 96 -17.19 12.47 16.38
C GLY A 96 -17.85 13.71 15.79
N ASP A 97 -19.10 13.95 16.15
CA ASP A 97 -19.81 15.19 15.82
C ASP A 97 -19.11 16.41 16.44
N ALA A 98 -19.22 17.58 15.81
CA ALA A 98 -18.58 18.81 16.30
C ALA A 98 -19.03 19.25 17.71
N SER A 99 -20.16 18.72 18.20
CA SER A 99 -20.65 18.96 19.57
C SER A 99 -19.98 18.08 20.64
N THR A 100 -19.25 17.03 20.26
CA THR A 100 -18.55 16.16 21.22
C THR A 100 -17.28 16.82 21.74
N LYS A 101 -16.67 16.27 22.80
CA LYS A 101 -15.50 16.89 23.42
C LYS A 101 -14.38 17.03 22.38
N TRP A 102 -14.01 15.94 21.72
CA TRP A 102 -12.90 15.95 20.76
C TRP A 102 -13.32 16.38 19.36
N GLY A 103 -14.57 16.16 18.96
CA GLY A 103 -15.09 16.72 17.71
C GLY A 103 -15.11 18.25 17.73
N SER A 104 -15.38 18.88 18.88
CA SER A 104 -15.28 20.34 19.03
C SER A 104 -13.84 20.84 18.93
N VAL A 105 -12.86 20.08 19.43
CA VAL A 105 -11.43 20.40 19.26
C VAL A 105 -11.05 20.34 17.78
N ARG A 106 -11.48 19.31 17.04
CA ARG A 106 -11.27 19.21 15.58
C ARG A 106 -11.89 20.40 14.85
N ALA A 107 -13.13 20.77 15.20
CA ALA A 107 -13.81 21.92 14.63
C ALA A 107 -13.04 23.23 14.86
N ASN A 108 -12.56 23.44 16.09
CA ASN A 108 -11.74 24.60 16.44
C ASN A 108 -10.36 24.60 15.75
N ASN A 109 -9.82 23.42 15.43
CA ASN A 109 -8.60 23.26 14.62
C ASN A 109 -8.83 23.44 13.11
N GLY A 110 -10.03 23.88 12.72
CA GLY A 110 -10.35 24.30 11.35
C GLY A 110 -11.00 23.23 10.48
N HIS A 111 -11.43 22.09 11.05
CA HIS A 111 -12.17 21.07 10.31
C HIS A 111 -13.45 20.62 11.08
N PRO A 112 -14.59 21.32 10.88
CA PRO A 112 -15.82 21.01 11.62
C PRO A 112 -16.43 19.65 11.28
N LYS A 113 -16.27 19.17 10.04
CA LYS A 113 -16.88 17.93 9.58
C LYS A 113 -16.08 16.72 10.09
N ALA A 114 -16.74 15.62 10.41
CA ALA A 114 -16.02 14.38 10.68
C ALA A 114 -15.28 13.88 9.43
N TYR A 115 -14.09 13.32 9.60
CA TYR A 115 -13.31 12.71 8.52
C TYR A 115 -13.90 11.36 8.08
N GLY A 116 -14.56 10.64 8.98
CA GLY A 116 -15.11 9.31 8.68
C GLY A 116 -14.01 8.30 8.40
N ILE A 117 -12.93 8.32 9.20
CA ILE A 117 -11.81 7.39 9.05
C ILE A 117 -12.28 5.95 9.23
N LYS A 118 -11.75 5.06 8.41
CA LYS A 118 -12.13 3.64 8.38
C LYS A 118 -10.96 2.72 8.70
N TYR A 119 -9.78 2.91 8.10
CA TYR A 119 -8.64 2.00 8.23
C TYR A 119 -7.59 2.56 9.19
N ILE A 120 -7.23 1.79 10.22
CA ILE A 120 -6.14 2.11 11.15
C ILE A 120 -5.28 0.86 11.35
N GLU A 121 -3.97 1.03 11.22
CA GLU A 121 -2.99 0.03 11.61
C GLU A 121 -2.48 0.32 13.02
N ILE A 122 -2.31 -0.71 13.86
CA ILE A 122 -1.79 -0.56 15.22
C ILE A 122 -0.39 -1.16 15.30
N GLY A 123 0.61 -0.28 15.39
CA GLY A 123 2.05 -0.60 15.31
C GLY A 123 2.60 -0.49 13.89
N ASN A 124 3.86 -0.88 13.74
CA ASN A 124 4.55 -1.11 12.46
C ASN A 124 5.65 -2.14 12.68
N GLU A 125 5.68 -3.24 11.91
CA GLU A 125 6.70 -4.30 11.98
C GLU A 125 7.02 -4.77 13.41
N GLU A 126 5.98 -4.96 14.22
CA GLU A 126 6.15 -5.28 15.63
C GLU A 126 6.80 -6.65 15.78
N VAL A 127 7.79 -6.73 16.69
CA VAL A 127 8.62 -7.93 16.91
C VAL A 127 9.58 -8.24 15.74
N ILE A 128 9.91 -7.30 14.85
CA ILE A 128 10.90 -7.57 13.77
C ILE A 128 12.35 -7.74 14.29
N PHE A 129 12.84 -6.83 15.15
CA PHE A 129 14.28 -6.73 15.48
C PHE A 129 14.78 -7.69 16.57
N ASN A 130 13.91 -8.12 17.48
CA ASN A 130 14.31 -8.83 18.71
C ASN A 130 14.28 -10.36 18.61
N GLY A 131 14.18 -10.88 17.38
CA GLY A 131 14.05 -12.30 17.08
C GLY A 131 12.62 -12.82 17.24
N ASP A 132 12.48 -14.15 17.27
CA ASP A 132 11.17 -14.82 17.35
C ASP A 132 10.81 -15.20 18.80
N LYS A 133 10.64 -14.18 19.65
CA LYS A 133 10.38 -14.37 21.09
C LYS A 133 8.90 -14.27 21.41
N LYS A 134 8.32 -15.35 21.96
CA LYS A 134 6.91 -15.42 22.32
C LYS A 134 6.44 -14.25 23.20
N GLN A 135 7.23 -13.89 24.23
CA GLN A 135 6.92 -12.82 25.17
C GLN A 135 6.73 -11.44 24.49
N ASP A 136 7.44 -11.19 23.39
CA ASP A 136 7.36 -9.92 22.65
C ASP A 136 6.05 -9.86 21.86
N TYR A 137 5.60 -11.00 21.30
CA TYR A 137 4.26 -11.09 20.70
C TYR A 137 3.14 -11.05 21.74
N GLU A 138 3.32 -11.67 22.90
CA GLU A 138 2.34 -11.57 24.01
C GLU A 138 2.15 -10.11 24.43
N ALA A 139 3.25 -9.36 24.57
CA ALA A 139 3.21 -7.93 24.85
C ALA A 139 2.52 -7.14 23.73
N TYR A 140 2.84 -7.41 22.45
CA TYR A 140 2.16 -6.77 21.32
C TYR A 140 0.65 -7.04 21.33
N VAL A 141 0.25 -8.30 21.50
CA VAL A 141 -1.15 -8.74 21.53
C VAL A 141 -1.92 -8.07 22.67
N GLU A 142 -1.36 -8.03 23.88
CA GLU A 142 -1.99 -7.36 25.03
C GLU A 142 -2.28 -5.89 24.70
N ARG A 143 -1.28 -5.19 24.15
CA ARG A 143 -1.39 -3.77 23.79
C ARG A 143 -2.38 -3.55 22.65
N PHE A 144 -2.35 -4.39 21.61
CA PHE A 144 -3.29 -4.32 20.50
C PHE A 144 -4.74 -4.47 20.99
N LEU A 145 -5.02 -5.42 21.88
CA LEU A 145 -6.36 -5.66 22.41
C LEU A 145 -6.88 -4.45 23.20
N LEU A 146 -6.04 -3.86 24.06
CA LEU A 146 -6.39 -2.65 24.82
C LEU A 146 -6.75 -1.48 23.90
N LEU A 147 -5.94 -1.23 22.86
CA LEU A 147 -6.16 -0.11 21.94
C LEU A 147 -7.35 -0.36 21.01
N SER A 148 -7.45 -1.56 20.44
CA SER A 148 -8.54 -1.93 19.52
C SER A 148 -9.90 -1.88 20.22
N GLU A 149 -10.02 -2.33 21.47
CA GLU A 149 -11.25 -2.22 22.24
C GLU A 149 -11.67 -0.77 22.47
N ALA A 150 -10.73 0.08 22.87
CA ALA A 150 -11.01 1.50 23.12
C ALA A 150 -11.47 2.23 21.84
N MET A 151 -10.83 1.94 20.70
CA MET A 151 -11.22 2.48 19.40
C MET A 151 -12.58 1.96 18.92
N LYS A 152 -12.79 0.64 18.93
CA LYS A 152 -14.06 0.02 18.47
C LYS A 152 -15.25 0.42 19.34
N LYS A 153 -15.04 0.74 20.62
CA LYS A 153 -16.09 1.29 21.49
C LYS A 153 -16.55 2.68 21.05
N LYS A 154 -15.67 3.47 20.43
CA LYS A 154 -16.02 4.79 19.85
C LYS A 154 -16.63 4.65 18.47
N ASP A 155 -16.12 3.73 17.66
CA ASP A 155 -16.63 3.46 16.33
C ASP A 155 -16.41 1.98 15.96
N ALA A 156 -17.48 1.20 15.99
CA ALA A 156 -17.43 -0.23 15.69
C ALA A 156 -17.18 -0.52 14.19
N SER A 157 -17.34 0.47 13.31
CA SER A 157 -17.18 0.33 11.86
C SER A 157 -15.74 0.40 11.38
N LEU A 158 -14.81 0.76 12.28
CA LEU A 158 -13.38 0.78 11.99
C LEU A 158 -12.91 -0.57 11.46
N VAL A 159 -11.92 -0.55 10.58
CA VAL A 159 -11.20 -1.69 10.05
C VAL A 159 -9.78 -1.62 10.61
N LEU A 160 -9.41 -2.62 11.39
CA LEU A 160 -8.14 -2.63 12.11
C LEU A 160 -7.15 -3.58 11.47
N ILE A 161 -5.93 -3.11 11.28
CA ILE A 161 -4.80 -3.87 10.76
C ILE A 161 -3.80 -4.08 11.89
N HIS A 162 -3.33 -5.31 12.08
CA HIS A 162 -2.27 -5.60 13.02
C HIS A 162 -0.94 -5.82 12.29
N SER A 163 0.14 -5.32 12.88
CA SER A 163 1.47 -5.18 12.28
C SER A 163 2.47 -6.18 12.89
N ALA A 164 1.99 -7.30 13.43
CA ALA A 164 2.88 -8.33 13.98
C ALA A 164 3.72 -8.92 12.84
N TRP A 165 5.05 -8.92 12.98
CA TRP A 165 5.92 -9.39 11.91
C TRP A 165 5.64 -10.86 11.55
N TRP A 166 5.31 -11.11 10.29
CA TRP A 166 4.97 -12.44 9.80
C TRP A 166 6.23 -13.33 9.69
N ARG A 167 6.16 -14.52 10.29
CA ARG A 167 7.22 -15.55 10.25
C ARG A 167 6.58 -16.91 9.98
N PRO A 168 6.52 -17.40 8.74
CA PRO A 168 5.69 -18.55 8.36
C PRO A 168 6.02 -19.83 9.15
N ASP A 169 7.28 -19.99 9.55
CA ASP A 169 7.78 -21.16 10.29
C ASP A 169 7.74 -21.00 11.82
N SER A 170 7.34 -19.82 12.31
CA SER A 170 7.25 -19.56 13.74
C SER A 170 5.99 -20.18 14.35
N PRO A 171 6.11 -20.91 15.48
CA PRO A 171 4.93 -21.34 16.23
C PRO A 171 4.16 -20.17 16.86
N ASN A 172 4.75 -18.97 16.93
CA ASN A 172 4.11 -17.79 17.50
C ASN A 172 3.03 -17.21 16.58
N MET A 173 3.06 -17.49 15.27
CA MET A 173 2.07 -16.95 14.33
C MET A 173 0.66 -17.46 14.64
N GLU A 174 0.53 -18.74 14.99
CA GLU A 174 -0.76 -19.30 15.38
C GLU A 174 -1.27 -18.67 16.69
N TYR A 175 -0.38 -18.40 17.65
CA TYR A 175 -0.74 -17.71 18.88
C TYR A 175 -1.29 -16.30 18.59
N VAL A 176 -0.56 -15.50 17.81
CA VAL A 176 -0.98 -14.14 17.43
C VAL A 176 -2.31 -14.19 16.68
N PHE A 177 -2.42 -15.08 15.69
CA PHE A 177 -3.68 -15.29 14.96
C PHE A 177 -4.83 -15.58 15.91
N ARG A 178 -4.71 -16.58 16.78
CA ARG A 178 -5.79 -16.98 17.68
C ARG A 178 -6.20 -15.88 18.65
N ALA A 179 -5.24 -15.05 19.08
CA ALA A 179 -5.52 -13.94 19.97
C ALA A 179 -6.20 -12.75 19.27
N LEU A 180 -5.89 -12.51 17.99
CA LEU A 180 -6.34 -11.33 17.24
C LEU A 180 -7.45 -11.63 16.20
N ASN A 181 -7.76 -12.89 15.91
CA ASN A 181 -8.85 -13.28 15.02
C ASN A 181 -10.20 -12.77 15.54
N GLY A 182 -10.92 -12.02 14.70
CA GLY A 182 -12.16 -11.32 15.08
C GLY A 182 -11.94 -10.02 15.86
N LYS A 183 -10.68 -9.59 16.08
CA LYS A 183 -10.30 -8.30 16.66
C LYS A 183 -9.59 -7.40 15.65
N ALA A 184 -8.73 -7.99 14.84
CA ALA A 184 -8.16 -7.37 13.64
C ALA A 184 -8.85 -7.92 12.39
N ASP A 185 -9.04 -7.05 11.41
CA ASP A 185 -9.64 -7.37 10.11
C ASP A 185 -8.56 -7.81 9.11
N TYR A 186 -7.35 -7.26 9.22
CA TYR A 186 -6.21 -7.62 8.38
C TYR A 186 -4.93 -7.85 9.17
N TRP A 187 -4.08 -8.73 8.65
CA TRP A 187 -2.68 -8.87 9.03
C TRP A 187 -1.82 -8.17 7.97
N ASP A 188 -0.95 -7.26 8.40
CA ASP A 188 0.03 -6.61 7.53
C ASP A 188 1.16 -7.56 7.10
N LEU A 189 1.28 -7.79 5.79
CA LEU A 189 2.32 -8.58 5.15
C LEU A 189 3.28 -7.67 4.37
N HIS A 190 4.57 -7.86 4.60
CA HIS A 190 5.64 -7.11 3.92
C HIS A 190 6.35 -8.02 2.92
N VAL A 191 6.46 -7.58 1.68
CA VAL A 191 7.06 -8.35 0.57
C VAL A 191 8.22 -7.60 -0.07
N GLY A 192 9.06 -8.29 -0.81
CA GLY A 192 10.07 -7.62 -1.65
C GLY A 192 9.47 -7.12 -2.96
N GLY A 193 10.11 -6.16 -3.63
CA GLY A 193 9.73 -5.76 -4.98
C GLY A 193 10.90 -5.32 -5.86
N ASP A 194 12.14 -5.59 -5.44
CA ASP A 194 13.34 -5.28 -6.21
C ASP A 194 13.65 -6.34 -7.28
N ASP A 195 13.17 -7.56 -7.11
CA ASP A 195 13.37 -8.65 -8.05
C ASP A 195 12.29 -8.56 -9.15
N PRO A 196 12.62 -8.59 -10.45
CA PRO A 196 11.62 -8.70 -11.51
C PRO A 196 10.63 -9.87 -11.30
N LYS A 197 11.05 -10.94 -10.62
CA LYS A 197 10.26 -12.12 -10.28
C LYS A 197 9.66 -12.07 -8.87
N ALA A 198 9.62 -10.90 -8.22
CA ALA A 198 9.11 -10.73 -6.85
C ALA A 198 7.71 -11.33 -6.65
N GLY A 199 6.84 -11.23 -7.66
CA GLY A 199 5.51 -11.83 -7.65
C GLY A 199 5.49 -13.33 -7.34
N LEU A 200 6.51 -14.10 -7.72
CA LEU A 200 6.57 -15.54 -7.41
C LEU A 200 6.70 -15.80 -5.91
N GLU A 201 7.46 -14.96 -5.21
CA GLU A 201 7.63 -15.09 -3.76
C GLU A 201 6.42 -14.50 -3.02
N THR A 202 5.88 -13.38 -3.51
CA THR A 202 4.63 -12.79 -3.00
C THR A 202 3.46 -13.76 -3.08
N ASP A 203 3.30 -14.47 -4.21
CA ASP A 203 2.27 -15.50 -4.40
C ASP A 203 2.42 -16.65 -3.38
N LYS A 204 3.65 -17.14 -3.17
CA LYS A 204 3.96 -18.16 -2.16
C LYS A 204 3.64 -17.68 -0.74
N GLN A 205 4.01 -16.45 -0.40
CA GLN A 205 3.76 -15.89 0.93
C GLN A 205 2.26 -15.72 1.20
N ILE A 206 1.51 -15.12 0.26
CA ILE A 206 0.06 -14.93 0.38
C ILE A 206 -0.65 -16.28 0.45
N SER A 207 -0.37 -17.21 -0.46
CA SER A 207 -1.00 -18.53 -0.46
C SER A 207 -0.71 -19.33 0.82
N ASN A 208 0.53 -19.31 1.30
CA ASN A 208 0.92 -19.96 2.55
C ASN A 208 0.23 -19.36 3.76
N MET A 209 0.18 -18.02 3.83
CA MET A 209 -0.47 -17.29 4.91
C MET A 209 -1.96 -17.59 4.95
N LEU A 210 -2.68 -17.46 3.82
CA LEU A 210 -4.10 -17.77 3.74
C LEU A 210 -4.40 -19.23 4.08
N LEU A 211 -3.56 -20.17 3.63
CA LEU A 211 -3.69 -21.57 4.00
C LEU A 211 -3.57 -21.76 5.52
N LYS A 212 -2.59 -21.13 6.17
CA LYS A 212 -2.40 -21.20 7.62
C LYS A 212 -3.58 -20.60 8.38
N LEU A 213 -4.01 -19.38 8.03
CA LEU A 213 -5.15 -18.71 8.67
C LEU A 213 -6.41 -19.61 8.63
N ARG A 214 -6.73 -20.16 7.45
CA ARG A 214 -7.88 -21.05 7.24
C ARG A 214 -7.73 -22.43 7.90
N THR A 215 -6.50 -22.90 8.08
CA THR A 215 -6.21 -24.15 8.82
C THR A 215 -6.40 -23.95 10.31
N TRP A 216 -5.96 -22.81 10.85
CA TRP A 216 -6.09 -22.48 12.27
C TRP A 216 -7.53 -22.18 12.68
N ASP A 217 -8.31 -21.54 11.79
CA ASP A 217 -9.75 -21.37 11.89
C ASP A 217 -10.39 -21.22 10.50
N SER A 218 -11.17 -22.22 10.09
CA SER A 218 -11.84 -22.24 8.78
C SER A 218 -12.96 -21.21 8.63
N LYS A 219 -13.38 -20.56 9.72
CA LYS A 219 -14.38 -19.50 9.73
C LYS A 219 -13.79 -18.09 9.86
N THR A 220 -12.46 -17.97 9.83
CA THR A 220 -11.81 -16.67 9.93
C THR A 220 -12.28 -15.72 8.83
N THR A 221 -12.43 -14.45 9.21
CA THR A 221 -12.66 -13.33 8.28
C THR A 221 -11.43 -12.45 8.14
N MET A 222 -10.34 -12.78 8.85
CA MET A 222 -9.07 -12.06 8.76
C MET A 222 -8.47 -12.24 7.37
N LYS A 223 -8.05 -11.13 6.79
CA LYS A 223 -7.46 -11.04 5.46
C LYS A 223 -6.03 -10.47 5.54
N ILE A 224 -5.42 -10.26 4.39
CA ILE A 224 -4.05 -9.73 4.29
C ILE A 224 -4.09 -8.30 3.78
N ALA A 225 -3.26 -7.43 4.33
CA ALA A 225 -2.94 -6.13 3.73
C ALA A 225 -1.46 -6.16 3.34
N VAL A 226 -1.12 -5.86 2.09
CA VAL A 226 0.29 -5.75 1.69
C VAL A 226 0.68 -4.28 1.79
N PHE A 227 1.15 -3.86 2.95
CA PHE A 227 1.42 -2.44 3.20
C PHE A 227 2.85 -2.00 2.93
N GLU A 228 3.74 -2.94 2.63
CA GLU A 228 5.07 -2.66 2.13
C GLU A 228 5.47 -3.65 1.04
N GLU A 229 5.72 -3.12 -0.16
CA GLU A 229 6.68 -3.73 -1.07
C GLU A 229 8.03 -3.05 -0.79
N ASN A 230 8.98 -3.74 -0.19
CA ASN A 230 10.30 -3.21 0.16
C ASN A 230 11.34 -3.47 -0.95
N GLY A 231 12.32 -2.59 -1.07
CA GLY A 231 13.31 -2.60 -2.14
C GLY A 231 14.34 -1.47 -2.01
N SER A 232 15.35 -1.47 -2.86
CA SER A 232 16.46 -0.50 -2.84
C SER A 232 16.71 0.10 -4.23
N LYS A 233 15.72 -0.03 -5.11
CA LYS A 233 15.77 0.41 -6.49
C LYS A 233 14.50 1.16 -6.86
N HIS A 234 14.62 2.00 -7.88
CA HIS A 234 13.52 2.78 -8.48
C HIS A 234 13.63 2.82 -10.01
N GLY A 235 14.34 1.86 -10.63
CA GLY A 235 14.47 1.73 -12.09
C GLY A 235 13.44 0.76 -12.71
N ILE A 236 13.64 0.39 -13.98
CA ILE A 236 12.82 -0.61 -14.69
C ILE A 236 12.73 -1.93 -13.91
N GLN A 237 13.83 -2.35 -13.28
CA GLN A 237 13.87 -3.52 -12.41
C GLN A 237 12.80 -3.46 -11.29
N ARG A 238 12.66 -2.30 -10.63
CA ARG A 238 11.63 -2.09 -9.59
C ARG A 238 10.23 -2.05 -10.19
N ALA A 239 10.09 -1.49 -11.40
CA ALA A 239 8.82 -1.45 -12.12
C ALA A 239 8.31 -2.86 -12.48
N LEU A 240 9.20 -3.77 -12.87
CA LEU A 240 8.90 -5.18 -13.13
C LEU A 240 8.54 -5.92 -11.85
N GLY A 241 9.31 -5.73 -10.76
CA GLY A 241 9.00 -6.35 -9.47
C GLY A 241 7.64 -5.93 -8.92
N HIS A 242 7.30 -4.64 -9.04
CA HIS A 242 5.97 -4.14 -8.70
C HIS A 242 4.88 -4.75 -9.61
N ALA A 243 5.11 -4.86 -10.92
CA ALA A 243 4.14 -5.44 -11.84
C ALA A 243 3.85 -6.92 -11.53
N THR A 244 4.88 -7.72 -11.22
CA THR A 244 4.69 -9.13 -10.83
C THR A 244 4.06 -9.27 -9.45
N ASN A 245 4.39 -8.40 -8.49
CA ASN A 245 3.68 -8.33 -7.21
C ASN A 245 2.19 -8.05 -7.41
N MET A 246 1.83 -7.09 -8.25
CA MET A 246 0.44 -6.76 -8.55
C MET A 246 -0.29 -7.92 -9.24
N ASN A 247 0.36 -8.64 -10.16
CA ASN A 247 -0.19 -9.87 -10.72
C ASN A 247 -0.45 -10.94 -9.65
N ALA A 248 0.51 -11.18 -8.76
CA ALA A 248 0.33 -12.12 -7.64
C ALA A 248 -0.85 -11.69 -6.75
N ILE A 249 -0.88 -10.44 -6.31
CA ILE A 249 -1.94 -9.91 -5.44
C ILE A 249 -3.32 -9.98 -6.12
N ARG A 250 -3.40 -9.72 -7.43
CA ARG A 250 -4.65 -9.80 -8.20
C ARG A 250 -5.24 -11.22 -8.20
N ARG A 251 -4.44 -12.27 -8.04
CA ARG A 251 -4.91 -13.66 -7.85
C ARG A 251 -5.60 -13.89 -6.50
N TYR A 252 -5.53 -12.92 -5.59
CA TYR A 252 -6.11 -12.98 -4.25
C TYR A 252 -6.96 -11.73 -3.94
N SER A 253 -7.58 -11.10 -4.95
CA SER A 253 -8.35 -9.86 -4.80
C SER A 253 -9.47 -9.89 -3.75
N GLU A 254 -10.00 -11.07 -3.42
CA GLU A 254 -11.00 -11.26 -2.36
C GLU A 254 -10.38 -11.33 -0.96
N ASP A 255 -9.10 -11.68 -0.84
CA ASP A 255 -8.40 -11.98 0.40
C ASP A 255 -7.31 -10.96 0.75
N VAL A 256 -6.94 -10.07 -0.18
CA VAL A 256 -5.92 -9.03 -0.02
C VAL A 256 -6.55 -7.66 -0.20
N LEU A 257 -6.37 -6.76 0.78
CA LEU A 257 -6.95 -5.41 0.78
C LEU A 257 -6.42 -4.54 -0.37
N THR A 258 -5.10 -4.43 -0.45
CA THR A 258 -4.36 -3.57 -1.37
C THR A 258 -2.88 -3.93 -1.35
N SER A 259 -2.13 -3.40 -2.31
CA SER A 259 -0.67 -3.26 -2.24
C SER A 259 -0.29 -1.81 -1.95
N SER A 260 0.78 -1.58 -1.19
CA SER A 260 1.39 -0.27 -0.96
C SER A 260 2.92 -0.36 -1.12
N PRO A 261 3.45 -0.15 -2.34
CA PRO A 261 4.88 -0.08 -2.55
C PRO A 261 5.55 1.04 -1.74
N ALA A 262 6.54 0.66 -0.93
CA ALA A 262 7.32 1.58 -0.14
C ALA A 262 8.44 2.19 -0.99
N ASN A 263 8.80 3.47 -0.84
CA ASN A 263 8.05 4.59 -0.27
C ASN A 263 7.42 5.43 -1.40
N ALA A 264 6.33 6.14 -1.12
CA ALA A 264 5.63 6.91 -2.16
C ALA A 264 6.48 8.07 -2.70
N LEU A 265 7.23 8.75 -1.83
CA LEU A 265 7.97 9.97 -2.12
C LEU A 265 9.45 9.83 -1.74
N GLU A 266 10.35 10.36 -2.56
CA GLU A 266 11.78 10.40 -2.27
C GLU A 266 12.43 11.73 -2.72
N PRO A 267 13.15 12.43 -1.82
CA PRO A 267 13.92 13.61 -2.22
C PRO A 267 15.17 13.17 -3.02
N TYR A 268 15.39 13.82 -4.15
CA TYR A 268 16.46 13.42 -5.08
C TYR A 268 17.85 13.56 -4.45
N LEU A 269 18.62 12.46 -4.47
CA LEU A 269 19.96 12.33 -3.90
C LEU A 269 20.04 12.58 -2.38
N GLN A 270 18.91 12.55 -1.67
CA GLN A 270 18.82 12.73 -0.22
C GLN A 270 18.16 11.51 0.44
N ASN A 271 18.64 10.33 0.06
CA ASN A 271 18.22 9.06 0.64
C ASN A 271 18.95 8.82 1.97
N ASP A 272 18.61 9.63 2.98
CA ASP A 272 19.25 9.60 4.30
C ASP A 272 18.68 8.49 5.21
N ASN A 273 17.80 7.62 4.68
CA ASN A 273 17.14 6.53 5.41
C ASN A 273 17.57 5.12 4.93
N ASP A 274 18.66 5.02 4.16
CA ASP A 274 19.18 3.79 3.55
C ASP A 274 18.25 3.13 2.50
N TRP A 275 17.09 3.71 2.19
CA TRP A 275 16.05 3.12 1.32
C TRP A 275 15.83 3.92 0.03
N ASN A 276 16.18 3.33 -1.11
CA ASN A 276 16.18 4.00 -2.42
C ASN A 276 15.05 3.52 -3.34
N GLN A 277 13.81 3.58 -2.85
CA GLN A 277 12.65 2.87 -3.40
C GLN A 277 11.46 3.76 -3.75
N GLY A 278 11.68 5.09 -3.77
CA GLY A 278 10.69 6.09 -4.12
C GLY A 278 10.00 5.86 -5.47
N GLN A 279 8.72 6.16 -5.55
CA GLN A 279 8.01 6.22 -6.84
C GLN A 279 8.00 7.62 -7.45
N ILE A 280 7.80 8.64 -6.62
CA ILE A 280 7.79 10.04 -7.03
C ILE A 280 9.00 10.72 -6.42
N PHE A 281 9.85 11.27 -7.27
CA PHE A 281 11.03 12.01 -6.86
C PHE A 281 10.81 13.50 -6.97
N PHE A 282 11.47 14.27 -6.10
CA PHE A 282 11.37 15.71 -6.12
C PHE A 282 12.66 16.43 -5.72
N THR A 283 12.72 17.69 -6.15
CA THR A 283 13.66 18.71 -5.68
C THR A 283 12.86 19.93 -5.22
N ASN A 284 13.52 21.00 -4.80
CA ASN A 284 12.84 22.28 -4.56
C ASN A 284 12.29 22.97 -5.83
N LYS A 285 12.55 22.42 -7.04
CA LYS A 285 12.17 23.04 -8.33
C LYS A 285 11.27 22.18 -9.21
N GLN A 286 11.24 20.86 -9.02
CA GLN A 286 10.52 19.94 -9.88
C GLN A 286 10.18 18.62 -9.18
N VAL A 287 9.19 17.93 -9.73
CA VAL A 287 8.69 16.62 -9.30
C VAL A 287 8.54 15.75 -10.55
N TRP A 288 8.89 14.46 -10.46
CA TRP A 288 8.74 13.50 -11.56
C TRP A 288 8.51 12.09 -11.04
N GLY A 289 7.93 11.23 -11.89
CA GLY A 289 7.75 9.81 -11.61
C GLY A 289 8.97 8.99 -12.03
N MET A 290 9.33 7.98 -11.24
CA MET A 290 10.27 6.92 -11.62
C MET A 290 9.56 5.80 -12.38
N PRO A 291 10.25 4.88 -13.10
CA PRO A 291 9.62 3.72 -13.72
C PRO A 291 8.52 3.00 -12.90
N PRO A 292 8.68 2.69 -11.59
CA PRO A 292 7.60 2.10 -10.81
C PRO A 292 6.33 2.97 -10.72
N PHE A 293 6.45 4.31 -10.74
CA PHE A 293 5.30 5.21 -10.83
C PHE A 293 4.47 4.94 -12.08
N TYR A 294 5.14 4.77 -13.23
CA TYR A 294 4.47 4.51 -14.50
C TYR A 294 3.91 3.10 -14.60
N SER A 295 4.56 2.11 -13.97
CA SER A 295 4.02 0.75 -13.80
C SER A 295 2.73 0.75 -12.97
N GLN A 296 2.73 1.44 -11.83
CA GLN A 296 1.53 1.61 -10.99
C GLN A 296 0.42 2.35 -11.75
N LYS A 297 0.77 3.45 -12.44
CA LYS A 297 -0.18 4.27 -13.20
C LYS A 297 -0.86 3.48 -14.33
N MET A 298 -0.07 2.73 -15.10
CA MET A 298 -0.59 1.86 -16.16
C MET A 298 -1.64 0.88 -15.63
N GLN A 299 -1.39 0.29 -14.46
CA GLN A 299 -2.32 -0.67 -13.86
C GLN A 299 -3.54 -0.01 -13.23
N ALA A 300 -3.36 1.14 -12.57
CA ALA A 300 -4.43 1.85 -11.88
C ALA A 300 -5.46 2.46 -12.86
N GLU A 301 -4.99 3.06 -13.96
CA GLU A 301 -5.87 3.65 -14.98
C GLU A 301 -6.68 2.60 -15.76
N ASN A 302 -6.23 1.35 -15.73
CA ASN A 302 -6.83 0.23 -16.45
C ASN A 302 -7.32 -0.85 -15.48
N HIS A 303 -7.73 -0.45 -14.27
CA HIS A 303 -8.30 -1.39 -13.30
C HIS A 303 -9.69 -1.86 -13.76
N LEU A 304 -9.89 -3.17 -13.76
CA LEU A 304 -11.19 -3.81 -13.92
C LEU A 304 -11.41 -4.80 -12.75
N PRO A 305 -12.62 -4.88 -12.19
CA PRO A 305 -12.82 -5.48 -10.87
C PRO A 305 -12.89 -7.02 -10.88
N LEU A 306 -13.28 -7.64 -12.00
CA LEU A 306 -13.52 -9.08 -12.03
C LEU A 306 -12.28 -9.82 -12.52
N ARG A 307 -11.67 -10.67 -11.69
CA ARG A 307 -10.54 -11.51 -12.12
C ARG A 307 -11.01 -12.60 -13.08
N VAL A 308 -10.30 -12.76 -14.19
CA VAL A 308 -10.50 -13.85 -15.16
C VAL A 308 -9.48 -14.95 -14.92
N ASN A 309 -9.94 -16.20 -14.91
CA ASN A 309 -9.03 -17.35 -14.84
C ASN A 309 -8.12 -17.37 -16.06
N SER A 310 -6.81 -17.39 -15.84
CA SER A 310 -5.79 -17.29 -16.88
C SER A 310 -4.75 -18.38 -16.68
N VAL A 311 -4.33 -19.03 -17.77
CA VAL A 311 -3.27 -20.06 -17.76
C VAL A 311 -2.17 -19.60 -18.69
N VAL A 312 -0.92 -19.79 -18.27
CA VAL A 312 0.26 -19.42 -19.06
C VAL A 312 1.16 -20.64 -19.18
N GLU A 313 1.61 -20.92 -20.40
CA GLU A 313 2.70 -21.84 -20.68
C GLU A 313 3.97 -21.02 -20.99
N GLY A 314 5.09 -21.36 -20.37
CA GLY A 314 6.36 -20.63 -20.50
C GLY A 314 6.62 -19.65 -19.36
N ASN A 315 7.42 -18.61 -19.63
CA ASN A 315 8.03 -17.74 -18.62
C ASN A 315 7.40 -16.34 -18.51
N LEU A 316 6.17 -16.16 -18.98
CA LEU A 316 5.43 -14.91 -18.77
C LEU A 316 4.65 -14.97 -17.45
N ASP A 317 4.54 -13.84 -16.77
CA ASP A 317 3.58 -13.68 -15.68
C ASP A 317 2.37 -12.90 -16.19
N VAL A 318 1.21 -13.57 -16.21
CA VAL A 318 -0.02 -13.00 -16.76
C VAL A 318 -1.18 -13.14 -15.79
N THR A 319 -1.96 -12.06 -15.69
CA THR A 319 -3.32 -12.09 -15.14
C THR A 319 -4.26 -11.33 -16.06
N ALA A 320 -5.57 -11.60 -15.97
CA ALA A 320 -6.57 -10.88 -16.75
C ALA A 320 -7.74 -10.44 -15.87
N THR A 321 -8.39 -9.35 -16.27
CA THR A 321 -9.53 -8.74 -15.58
C THR A 321 -10.61 -8.29 -16.55
N LEU A 322 -11.85 -8.39 -16.13
CA LEU A 322 -13.06 -8.09 -16.90
C LEU A 322 -13.87 -6.98 -16.22
N SER A 323 -14.47 -6.11 -17.03
CA SER A 323 -15.46 -5.15 -16.56
C SER A 323 -16.73 -5.85 -16.06
N GLU A 324 -17.48 -5.21 -15.16
CA GLU A 324 -18.72 -5.79 -14.63
C GLU A 324 -19.78 -6.03 -15.71
N ASP A 325 -19.78 -5.23 -16.78
CA ASP A 325 -20.68 -5.39 -17.93
C ASP A 325 -20.18 -6.43 -18.95
N GLY A 326 -18.99 -6.99 -18.76
CA GLY A 326 -18.38 -7.99 -19.63
C GLY A 326 -17.82 -7.46 -20.96
N ASN A 327 -17.84 -6.15 -21.20
CA ASN A 327 -17.48 -5.56 -22.50
C ASN A 327 -15.99 -5.19 -22.64
N SER A 328 -15.22 -5.18 -21.55
CA SER A 328 -13.80 -4.84 -21.55
C SER A 328 -12.98 -5.91 -20.84
N LEU A 329 -11.94 -6.39 -21.51
CA LEU A 329 -10.99 -7.36 -20.98
C LEU A 329 -9.58 -6.74 -21.00
N ASN A 330 -8.92 -6.70 -19.84
CA ASN A 330 -7.54 -6.26 -19.72
C ASN A 330 -6.64 -7.45 -19.41
N LEU A 331 -5.54 -7.55 -20.15
CA LEU A 331 -4.47 -8.50 -19.90
C LEU A 331 -3.29 -7.74 -19.28
N HIS A 332 -2.80 -8.22 -18.14
CA HIS A 332 -1.63 -7.70 -17.44
C HIS A 332 -0.49 -8.67 -17.67
N VAL A 333 0.42 -8.33 -18.58
CA VAL A 333 1.49 -9.22 -19.04
C VAL A 333 2.83 -8.67 -18.59
N VAL A 334 3.63 -9.51 -17.92
CA VAL A 334 5.01 -9.19 -17.55
C VAL A 334 5.95 -10.22 -18.16
N ASN A 335 6.89 -9.74 -18.97
CA ASN A 335 8.08 -10.49 -19.34
C ASN A 335 9.21 -10.05 -18.40
N PHE A 336 9.68 -10.98 -17.56
CA PHE A 336 10.79 -10.73 -16.63
C PHE A 336 12.11 -11.39 -17.07
N ASP A 337 12.12 -12.02 -18.25
CA ASP A 337 13.34 -12.57 -18.85
C ASP A 337 14.08 -11.48 -19.65
N ASP A 338 15.34 -11.75 -19.99
CA ASP A 338 16.25 -10.82 -20.66
C ASP A 338 16.17 -10.87 -22.20
N ALA A 339 15.17 -11.57 -22.73
CA ALA A 339 14.94 -11.76 -24.15
C ALA A 339 13.46 -11.56 -24.51
N ASP A 340 13.21 -11.17 -25.75
CA ASP A 340 11.87 -11.10 -26.31
C ASP A 340 11.21 -12.48 -26.33
N VAL A 341 9.96 -12.54 -25.87
CA VAL A 341 9.15 -13.77 -25.86
C VAL A 341 8.03 -13.62 -26.88
N SER A 342 7.98 -14.53 -27.85
CA SER A 342 6.82 -14.68 -28.72
C SER A 342 5.79 -15.56 -28.02
N ALA A 343 4.55 -15.07 -27.90
CA ALA A 343 3.45 -15.78 -27.25
C ALA A 343 2.16 -15.68 -28.07
N GLU A 344 1.33 -16.71 -27.98
CA GLU A 344 -0.02 -16.72 -28.54
C GLU A 344 -1.04 -16.39 -27.43
N ILE A 345 -2.00 -15.53 -27.74
CA ILE A 345 -3.09 -15.19 -26.81
C ILE A 345 -4.37 -15.87 -27.28
N VAL A 346 -4.82 -16.84 -26.50
CA VAL A 346 -6.10 -17.54 -26.71
C VAL A 346 -7.14 -17.01 -25.73
N LEU A 347 -8.13 -16.27 -26.25
CA LEU A 347 -9.17 -15.63 -25.43
C LEU A 347 -10.38 -16.55 -25.12
N GLY A 348 -10.38 -17.80 -25.60
CA GLY A 348 -11.44 -18.78 -25.30
C GLY A 348 -12.84 -18.26 -25.63
N GLU A 349 -13.73 -18.25 -24.64
CA GLU A 349 -15.13 -17.80 -24.77
C GLU A 349 -15.29 -16.30 -25.03
N PHE A 350 -14.25 -15.49 -24.79
CA PHE A 350 -14.27 -14.05 -25.04
C PHE A 350 -14.12 -13.70 -26.54
N GLY A 351 -13.89 -14.69 -27.41
CA GLY A 351 -13.85 -14.50 -28.86
C GLY A 351 -12.55 -13.87 -29.37
N LYS A 352 -12.62 -13.13 -30.48
CA LYS A 352 -11.45 -12.47 -31.07
C LYS A 352 -11.25 -11.07 -30.47
N PRO A 353 -10.01 -10.59 -30.29
CA PRO A 353 -9.75 -9.20 -29.90
C PRO A 353 -10.45 -8.24 -30.87
N LEU A 354 -10.88 -7.08 -30.36
CA LEU A 354 -11.43 -6.03 -31.21
C LEU A 354 -10.35 -5.56 -32.22
N PRO A 355 -10.74 -5.05 -33.40
CA PRO A 355 -9.79 -4.62 -34.45
C PRO A 355 -8.75 -3.59 -34.02
N ALA A 356 -9.03 -2.85 -32.93
CA ALA A 356 -8.08 -1.95 -32.29
C ALA A 356 -7.98 -2.31 -30.80
N THR A 357 -7.02 -3.16 -30.46
CA THR A 357 -6.64 -3.41 -29.06
C THR A 357 -5.59 -2.38 -28.67
N GLU A 358 -5.87 -1.60 -27.64
CA GLU A 358 -4.89 -0.70 -27.07
C GLU A 358 -3.82 -1.49 -26.31
N VAL A 359 -2.56 -1.12 -26.51
CA VAL A 359 -1.42 -1.71 -25.80
C VAL A 359 -0.66 -0.61 -25.09
N LEU A 360 -0.46 -0.79 -23.79
CA LEU A 360 0.38 0.04 -22.96
C LEU A 360 1.65 -0.72 -22.64
N THR A 361 2.81 -0.13 -22.92
CA THR A 361 4.12 -0.76 -22.69
C THR A 361 5.00 0.11 -21.80
N LEU A 362 5.81 -0.54 -20.97
CA LEU A 362 6.90 0.08 -20.23
C LEU A 362 8.06 -0.91 -20.25
N HIS A 363 9.19 -0.52 -20.83
CA HIS A 363 10.35 -1.40 -20.98
C HIS A 363 11.66 -0.60 -20.93
N GLY A 364 12.77 -1.32 -20.82
CA GLY A 364 14.11 -0.76 -20.81
C GLY A 364 15.08 -1.69 -20.10
N GLU A 365 16.37 -1.32 -20.10
CA GLU A 365 17.39 -2.03 -19.32
C GLU A 365 17.04 -2.00 -17.82
N LEU A 366 17.27 -3.08 -17.09
CA LEU A 366 16.95 -3.20 -15.66
C LEU A 366 17.33 -1.98 -14.79
N PRO A 367 18.56 -1.42 -14.87
CA PRO A 367 18.95 -0.26 -14.05
C PRO A 367 18.42 1.09 -14.58
N ALA A 368 17.77 1.12 -15.75
CA ALA A 368 17.31 2.34 -16.38
C ALA A 368 16.27 3.07 -15.53
N LYS A 369 16.38 4.41 -15.46
CA LYS A 369 15.55 5.26 -14.61
C LYS A 369 15.46 6.70 -15.13
N ASN A 370 14.46 7.42 -14.65
CA ASN A 370 14.28 8.84 -14.95
C ASN A 370 15.23 9.70 -14.11
N SER A 371 15.49 10.92 -14.58
CA SER A 371 16.37 11.88 -13.90
C SER A 371 15.81 13.30 -14.01
N PRO A 372 16.31 14.27 -13.22
CA PRO A 372 15.91 15.68 -13.36
C PRO A 372 16.09 16.27 -14.77
N GLY A 373 17.03 15.75 -15.56
CA GLY A 373 17.29 16.20 -16.93
C GLY A 373 16.46 15.47 -17.99
N GLU A 374 15.95 14.28 -17.65
CA GLU A 374 15.10 13.46 -18.51
C GLU A 374 13.98 12.84 -17.65
N PRO A 375 13.02 13.64 -17.14
CA PRO A 375 12.06 13.20 -16.12
C PRO A 375 11.02 12.18 -16.62
N ASP A 376 10.86 12.09 -17.93
CA ASP A 376 9.84 11.29 -18.63
C ASP A 376 10.45 10.26 -19.59
N LYS A 377 11.73 9.91 -19.44
CA LYS A 377 12.45 9.05 -20.38
C LYS A 377 11.88 7.64 -20.45
N TYR A 378 11.58 7.06 -19.30
CA TYR A 378 11.02 5.74 -19.12
C TYR A 378 9.64 5.91 -18.50
N LYS A 379 8.64 6.00 -19.38
CA LYS A 379 7.22 6.11 -19.03
C LYS A 379 6.40 5.16 -19.89
N THR A 380 5.15 4.97 -19.50
CA THR A 380 4.21 4.16 -20.26
C THR A 380 4.00 4.74 -21.66
N GLU A 381 4.17 3.91 -22.68
CA GLU A 381 3.90 4.24 -24.08
C GLU A 381 2.59 3.59 -24.53
N ARG A 382 1.83 4.29 -25.37
CA ARG A 382 0.55 3.83 -25.90
C ARG A 382 0.71 3.50 -27.38
N SER A 383 0.27 2.30 -27.75
CA SER A 383 0.23 1.81 -29.13
C SER A 383 -1.05 1.02 -29.37
N ALA A 384 -1.23 0.53 -30.60
CA ALA A 384 -2.37 -0.29 -30.97
C ALA A 384 -1.89 -1.58 -31.62
N LEU A 385 -2.38 -2.72 -31.14
CA LEU A 385 -2.21 -4.00 -31.81
C LEU A 385 -3.34 -4.16 -32.81
N THR A 386 -2.98 -4.21 -34.09
CA THR A 386 -3.90 -4.63 -35.14
C THR A 386 -3.89 -6.14 -35.15
N ALA A 387 -5.04 -6.78 -34.88
CA ALA A 387 -5.14 -8.22 -34.98
C ALA A 387 -4.70 -8.66 -36.40
N VAL A 388 -3.60 -9.39 -36.49
CA VAL A 388 -3.19 -10.01 -37.76
C VAL A 388 -4.15 -11.17 -37.97
N ASN A 389 -5.12 -10.99 -38.87
CA ASN A 389 -5.99 -12.08 -39.32
C ASN A 389 -5.15 -13.07 -40.15
N GLU A 390 -4.35 -13.91 -39.50
CA GLU A 390 -3.90 -15.14 -40.12
C GLU A 390 -4.97 -16.21 -39.88
N HIS A 391 -5.74 -16.45 -40.95
CA HIS A 391 -6.83 -17.42 -41.11
C HIS A 391 -6.29 -18.74 -41.68
N PRO A 392 -7.04 -19.89 -41.64
CA PRO A 392 -8.50 -20.04 -41.54
C PRO A 392 -9.03 -20.44 -40.16
#